data_AF-A0A849G862-F1
#
_entry.id   AF-A0A849G862-F1
#
_cell.length_a   1.000
_cell.length_b   1.000
_cell.length_c   1.000
_cell.angle_alpha   90.00
_cell.angle_beta   90.00
_cell.angle_gamma   90.00
#
_symmetry.space_group_name_H-M   'P 1'
#
loop_
_entity.id
_entity.type
_entity.pdbx_description
1 polymer ?
#
loop_
_entity_poly.entity_id
_entity_poly.type
_entity_poly.pdbx_seq_one_letter_code
_entity_poly.pdbx_strand_id
1 'polypeptide(L)'
;MAAVLAVGLAVVAWAEPSGLAQLGPKGARVKDAGGTVVLSVPLSQAVPWRVALRAGPPQVVVEMGDVVWSELPVIVSDSVSEARTS
;
A
#
# COMPACT_ATOMS: atom_id res chain seq x y z
N MET A 1 29.13 -37.90 -13.45
CA MET A 1 28.62 -36.63 -14.01
C MET A 1 27.79 -35.97 -12.91
N ALA A 2 28.30 -34.88 -12.30
CA ALA A 2 27.60 -34.17 -11.24
C ALA A 2 26.96 -32.90 -11.84
N ALA A 3 25.63 -32.78 -11.72
CA ALA A 3 24.89 -31.62 -12.17
C ALA A 3 24.88 -30.56 -11.05
N VAL A 4 25.45 -29.39 -11.31
CA VAL A 4 25.42 -28.25 -10.39
C VAL A 4 24.17 -27.43 -10.74
N LEU A 5 23.17 -27.42 -9.85
CA LEU A 5 22.02 -26.51 -9.95
C LEU A 5 22.48 -25.10 -9.53
N ALA A 6 22.62 -24.21 -10.50
CA ALA A 6 22.79 -22.79 -10.24
C ALA A 6 21.43 -22.18 -9.85
N VAL A 7 21.23 -21.92 -8.56
CA VAL A 7 20.10 -21.12 -8.08
C VAL A 7 20.41 -19.65 -8.37
N GLY A 8 19.73 -19.08 -9.36
CA GLY A 8 19.84 -17.67 -9.70
C GLY A 8 19.21 -16.81 -8.61
N LEU A 9 20.03 -16.09 -7.85
CA LEU A 9 19.60 -14.99 -6.99
C LEU A 9 19.15 -13.83 -7.87
N ALA A 10 17.85 -13.73 -8.12
CA ALA A 10 17.26 -12.54 -8.72
C ALA A 10 17.34 -11.38 -7.71
N VAL A 11 18.36 -10.53 -7.86
CA VAL A 11 18.40 -9.24 -7.16
C VAL A 11 17.33 -8.37 -7.79
N VAL A 12 16.18 -8.29 -7.13
CA VAL A 12 15.17 -7.27 -7.38
C VAL A 12 15.76 -5.95 -6.90
N ALA A 13 16.34 -5.18 -7.82
CA ALA A 13 16.79 -3.82 -7.56
C ALA A 13 15.56 -2.90 -7.58
N TRP A 14 15.20 -2.34 -6.43
CA TRP A 14 14.18 -1.29 -6.33
C TRP A 14 14.88 0.01 -6.71
N ALA A 15 14.40 0.69 -7.76
CA ALA A 15 14.89 2.03 -8.09
C ALA A 15 14.60 2.94 -6.89
N GLU A 16 15.64 3.57 -6.33
CA GLU A 16 15.49 4.48 -5.20
C GLU A 16 14.70 5.71 -5.66
N PRO A 17 13.48 5.95 -5.15
CA PRO A 17 12.69 7.11 -5.52
C PRO A 17 13.43 8.37 -5.08
N SER A 18 13.71 9.27 -6.02
CA SER A 18 14.52 10.47 -5.78
C SER A 18 13.75 11.61 -5.08
N GLY A 19 12.70 11.29 -4.33
CA GLY A 19 11.82 12.25 -3.65
C GLY A 19 10.57 11.58 -3.07
N LEU A 20 9.80 12.33 -2.28
CA LEU A 20 8.58 11.82 -1.66
C LEU A 20 7.46 11.61 -2.69
N ALA A 21 6.73 10.49 -2.58
CA ALA A 21 5.55 10.23 -3.38
C ALA A 21 4.39 11.16 -3.00
N GLN A 22 3.64 11.58 -4.01
CA GLN A 22 2.43 12.35 -3.82
C GLN A 22 1.21 11.44 -3.93
N LEU A 23 0.24 11.65 -3.05
CA LEU A 23 -1.06 11.03 -3.18
C LEU A 23 -1.84 11.67 -4.35
N GLY A 24 -2.52 10.84 -5.14
CA GLY A 24 -3.35 11.32 -6.23
C GLY A 24 -4.49 12.23 -5.72
N PRO A 25 -4.96 13.18 -6.56
CA PRO A 25 -5.92 14.22 -6.15
C PRO A 25 -7.30 13.67 -5.75
N LYS A 26 -7.60 12.42 -6.09
CA LYS A 26 -8.86 11.75 -5.75
C LYS A 26 -8.80 10.97 -4.43
N GLY A 27 -7.67 11.00 -3.73
CA GLY A 27 -7.45 10.25 -2.49
C GLY A 27 -7.45 8.74 -2.71
N ALA A 28 -7.90 7.98 -1.71
CA ALA A 28 -7.92 6.52 -1.74
C ALA A 28 -9.35 5.97 -1.90
N ARG A 29 -9.46 4.76 -2.45
CA ARG A 29 -10.74 4.05 -2.57
C ARG A 29 -10.69 2.70 -1.87
N VAL A 30 -11.76 2.38 -1.14
CA VAL A 30 -12.00 1.07 -0.55
C VAL A 30 -13.25 0.47 -1.19
N LYS A 31 -13.14 -0.77 -1.69
CA LYS A 31 -14.25 -1.47 -2.33
C LYS A 31 -14.40 -2.87 -1.77
N ASP A 32 -15.62 -3.28 -1.46
CA ASP A 32 -15.97 -4.70 -1.28
C ASP A 32 -16.05 -5.40 -2.64
N ALA A 33 -15.37 -6.54 -2.73
CA ALA A 33 -15.29 -7.38 -3.92
C ALA A 33 -15.65 -8.84 -3.56
N GLY A 34 -16.78 -9.04 -2.88
CA GLY A 34 -17.34 -10.38 -2.67
C GLY A 34 -16.49 -11.24 -1.74
N GLY A 35 -16.23 -10.76 -0.53
CA GLY A 35 -15.38 -11.43 0.46
C GLY A 35 -13.90 -11.01 0.41
N THR A 36 -13.56 -10.09 -0.50
CA THR A 36 -12.26 -9.42 -0.55
C THR A 36 -12.46 -7.92 -0.40
N VAL A 37 -11.56 -7.24 0.30
CA VAL A 37 -11.51 -5.78 0.33
C VAL A 37 -10.36 -5.31 -0.56
N VAL A 38 -10.66 -4.40 -1.49
CA VAL A 38 -9.67 -3.79 -2.38
C VAL A 38 -9.42 -2.36 -1.93
N LEU A 39 -8.21 -2.08 -1.46
CA LEU A 39 -7.70 -0.74 -1.18
C LEU A 39 -6.89 -0.24 -2.39
N SER A 40 -7.32 0.85 -3.00
CA SER A 40 -6.61 1.51 -4.10
C SER A 40 -6.08 2.87 -3.64
N VAL A 41 -4.76 3.03 -3.59
CA VAL A 41 -4.07 4.27 -3.24
C VAL A 41 -3.27 4.74 -4.47
N PRO A 42 -3.72 5.76 -5.21
CA PRO A 42 -2.97 6.29 -6.33
C PRO A 42 -1.78 7.10 -5.82
N LEU A 43 -0.57 6.69 -6.18
CA LEU A 43 0.67 7.39 -5.83
C LEU A 43 1.41 7.81 -7.10
N SER A 44 2.12 8.94 -7.03
CA SER A 44 2.95 9.44 -8.15
C SER A 44 4.12 8.53 -8.50
N GLN A 45 4.55 7.69 -7.55
CA GLN A 45 5.63 6.72 -7.68
C GLN A 45 5.43 5.57 -6.69
N ALA A 46 6.06 4.43 -6.96
CA ALA A 46 6.07 3.31 -6.03
C ALA A 46 6.89 3.68 -4.79
N VAL A 47 6.40 3.27 -3.61
CA VAL A 47 7.09 3.43 -2.33
C VAL A 47 7.08 2.11 -1.57
N PRO A 48 8.06 1.90 -0.67
CA PRO A 48 7.99 0.80 0.29
C PRO A 48 6.74 0.93 1.17
N TRP A 49 6.06 -0.19 1.40
CA TRP A 49 4.89 -0.24 2.28
C TRP A 49 4.89 -1.53 3.10
N ARG A 50 4.16 -1.51 4.21
CA ARG A 50 4.03 -2.63 5.14
C ARG A 50 2.58 -2.78 5.58
N VAL A 51 2.24 -4.00 6.00
CA VAL A 51 0.92 -4.33 6.56
C VAL A 51 1.10 -4.89 7.95
N ALA A 52 0.34 -4.37 8.89
CA ALA A 52 0.22 -4.89 10.23
C ALA A 52 -1.24 -5.19 10.56
N LEU A 53 -1.47 -6.24 11.35
CA LEU A 53 -2.78 -6.56 11.90
C LEU A 53 -2.78 -6.18 13.38
N ARG A 54 -3.80 -5.44 13.82
CA ARG A 54 -4.02 -5.14 15.24
C ARG A 54 -5.28 -5.84 15.73
N ALA A 55 -5.18 -6.39 16.93
CA ALA A 55 -6.31 -6.95 17.66
C ALA A 55 -6.91 -5.90 18.61
N GLY A 56 -8.24 -5.94 18.76
CA GLY A 56 -8.99 -5.14 19.74
C GLY A 56 -9.16 -3.64 19.44
N PRO A 57 -10.06 -3.21 18.53
CA PRO A 57 -10.84 -3.98 17.56
C PRO A 57 -9.97 -4.50 16.40
N PRO A 58 -10.43 -5.52 15.63
CA PRO A 58 -9.69 -6.00 14.47
C PRO A 58 -9.45 -4.88 13.44
N GLN A 59 -8.19 -4.58 13.16
CA GLN A 59 -7.77 -3.54 12.21
C GLN A 59 -6.66 -4.05 11.30
N VAL A 60 -6.71 -3.64 10.03
CA VAL A 60 -5.60 -3.71 9.10
C VAL A 60 -4.96 -2.32 9.02
N VAL A 61 -3.67 -2.22 9.30
CA VAL A 61 -2.90 -0.98 9.21
C VAL A 61 -1.94 -1.11 8.03
N VAL A 62 -2.01 -0.15 7.10
CA VAL A 62 -1.11 -0.05 5.96
C VAL A 62 -0.20 1.16 6.19
N GLU A 63 1.10 0.90 6.31
CA GLU A 63 2.12 1.93 6.50
C GLU A 63 2.84 2.14 5.17
N MET A 64 2.90 3.38 4.68
CA MET A 64 3.60 3.75 3.45
C MET A 64 4.74 4.70 3.80
N GLY A 65 5.96 4.34 3.39
CA GLY A 65 7.12 5.19 3.52
C GLY A 65 7.11 6.31 2.49
N ASP A 66 7.75 7.42 2.81
CA ASP A 66 8.11 8.47 1.84
C ASP A 66 6.93 9.06 1.06
N VAL A 67 5.75 9.19 1.69
CA VAL A 67 4.56 9.85 1.10
C VAL A 67 4.34 11.23 1.73
N VAL A 68 4.11 12.25 0.90
CA VAL A 68 3.64 13.57 1.37
C VAL A 68 2.13 13.52 1.62
N TRP A 69 1.76 13.75 2.87
CA TRP A 69 0.38 13.94 3.30
C TRP A 69 0.11 15.43 3.53
N SER A 70 0.13 16.21 2.46
CA SER A 70 -0.10 17.66 2.54
C SER A 70 -1.54 17.99 2.97
N GLU A 71 -2.49 17.10 2.68
CA GLU A 71 -3.89 17.22 3.05
C GLU A 71 -4.45 15.87 3.53
N LEU A 72 -5.52 15.91 4.33
CA LEU A 72 -6.24 14.71 4.70
C LEU A 72 -6.87 14.08 3.45
N PRO A 73 -6.53 12.83 3.12
CA PRO A 73 -7.00 12.20 1.91
C PRO A 73 -8.51 11.94 1.98
N VAL A 74 -9.21 12.23 0.88
CA VAL A 74 -10.59 11.76 0.73
C VAL A 74 -10.56 10.24 0.58
N ILE A 75 -11.16 9.52 1.52
CA ILE A 75 -11.33 8.06 1.44
C ILE A 75 -12.77 7.79 1.04
N VAL A 76 -12.95 7.29 -0.18
CA VAL A 76 -14.27 6.86 -0.66
C VAL A 76 -14.41 5.37 -0.41
N SER A 77 -15.49 4.97 0.27
CA SER A 77 -15.83 3.56 0.45
C SER A 77 -17.21 3.26 -0.08
N ASP A 78 -17.30 2.18 -0.86
CA ASP A 78 -18.57 1.72 -1.42
C ASP A 78 -19.38 0.90 -0.37
N SER A 79 -18.81 0.60 0.80
CA SER A 79 -19.45 -0.28 1.82
C SER A 79 -19.10 0.04 3.28
N VAL A 80 -18.22 1.01 3.57
CA VAL A 80 -17.79 1.35 4.94
C VAL A 80 -18.50 2.60 5.43
N SER A 81 -19.15 2.51 6.59
CA SER A 81 -19.93 3.59 7.21
C SER A 81 -19.09 4.70 7.83
N GLU A 82 -17.80 4.46 8.12
CA GLU A 82 -16.91 5.44 8.75
C GLU A 82 -15.43 5.21 8.33
N ALA A 83 -14.77 6.24 7.80
CA ALA A 83 -13.35 6.24 7.48
C ALA A 83 -12.63 7.29 8.36
N ARG A 84 -11.58 6.89 9.08
CA ARG A 84 -10.76 7.79 9.91
C ARG A 84 -9.31 7.76 9.47
N THR A 85 -8.73 8.93 9.35
CA THR A 85 -7.29 9.17 9.15
C THR A 85 -6.71 9.65 10.47
N SER A 86 -5.72 8.94 11.01
CA SER A 86 -5.01 9.29 12.25
C SER A 86 -3.90 10.30 11.99
#